data_AF-A0A2V8GLA0-F1
#
_entry.id   AF-A0A2V8GLA0-F1
#
_cell.length_a   1.000
_cell.length_b   1.000
_cell.length_c   1.000
_cell.angle_alpha   90.00
_cell.angle_beta   90.00
_cell.angle_gamma   90.00
#
_symmetry.space_group_name_H-M   'P 1'
#
loop_
_entity.id
_entity.type
_entity.pdbx_description
1 polymer ?
#
loop_
_entity_poly.entity_id
_entity_poly.type
_entity_poly.pdbx_seq_one_letter_code
_entity_poly.pdbx_strand_id
1 'polypeptide(L)'
;WWNLSPRGGVAWDVRGDGRLALRSSYSMGYDFMSGEYHNINAGAPPFGNRSIIQDPTGLLDDPYRGVGGDPHPIVTGPDTQYVPFGSFGTMDPDINSPRVQSWNVTLEQQLGTNWGVSVAYLGSHSDRLWAQVALNPGTASPIRCARSSRT
;
A
#
# COMPACT_ATOMS: atom_id res chain seq x y z
N TRP A 1 16.14 -5.95 -10.65
CA TRP A 1 16.46 -4.71 -11.39
C TRP A 1 15.95 -4.89 -12.81
N TRP A 2 15.45 -3.84 -13.47
CA TRP A 2 14.66 -3.79 -14.74
C TRP A 2 13.13 -3.68 -14.55
N ASN A 3 12.61 -2.48 -14.80
CA ASN A 3 11.19 -2.17 -14.90
C ASN A 3 10.87 -1.81 -16.37
N LEU A 4 10.35 -2.78 -17.14
CA LEU A 4 9.98 -2.56 -18.55
C LEU A 4 8.57 -1.94 -18.63
N SER A 5 8.50 -0.71 -19.14
CA SER A 5 7.27 0.10 -19.23
C SER A 5 6.82 0.19 -20.70
N PRO A 6 6.22 -0.87 -21.27
CA PRO A 6 5.80 -0.86 -22.66
C PRO A 6 4.68 0.16 -22.87
N ARG A 7 4.74 0.83 -24.02
CA ARG A 7 3.70 1.72 -24.51
C ARG A 7 3.57 1.50 -26.00
N GLY A 8 2.35 1.28 -26.46
CA GLY A 8 2.07 1.00 -27.84
C GLY A 8 0.65 1.41 -28.21
N GLY A 9 0.47 1.78 -29.47
CA GLY A 9 -0.83 2.14 -29.99
C GLY A 9 -0.92 1.77 -31.46
N VAL A 10 -2.15 1.52 -31.90
CA VAL A 10 -2.50 1.25 -33.28
C VAL A 10 -3.65 2.17 -33.69
N ALA A 11 -3.62 2.61 -34.93
CA ALA A 11 -4.71 3.34 -35.55
C ALA A 11 -4.98 2.72 -36.92
N TRP A 12 -6.25 2.53 -37.23
CA TRP A 12 -6.67 1.90 -38.47
C TRP A 12 -7.91 2.61 -39.02
N ASP A 13 -7.89 2.87 -40.33
CA ASP A 13 -9.07 3.25 -41.09
C ASP A 13 -9.80 1.99 -41.56
N VAL A 14 -10.96 1.74 -40.96
CA VAL A 14 -11.74 0.51 -41.12
C VAL A 14 -12.26 0.35 -42.55
N ARG A 15 -12.57 1.45 -43.23
CA ARG A 15 -13.18 1.45 -44.57
C ARG A 15 -12.20 1.87 -45.68
N GLY A 16 -11.09 2.50 -45.33
CA GLY A 16 -10.10 3.02 -46.28
C GLY A 16 -10.51 4.34 -46.93
N ASP A 17 -11.63 4.93 -46.52
CA ASP A 17 -12.18 6.19 -47.03
C ASP A 17 -11.92 7.38 -46.09
N GLY A 18 -11.21 7.15 -44.97
CA GLY A 18 -10.91 8.12 -43.93
C GLY A 18 -12.09 8.45 -43.00
N ARG A 19 -13.26 7.82 -43.19
CA ARG A 19 -14.50 8.19 -42.49
C ARG A 19 -14.81 7.32 -41.29
N LEU A 20 -14.11 6.20 -41.10
CA LEU A 20 -14.27 5.32 -39.95
C LEU A 20 -12.89 4.94 -39.40
N ALA A 21 -12.47 5.60 -38.32
CA ALA A 21 -11.19 5.37 -37.67
C ALA A 21 -11.36 4.62 -36.35
N LEU A 22 -10.60 3.54 -36.18
CA LEU A 22 -10.44 2.83 -34.92
C LEU A 22 -9.04 3.10 -34.38
N ARG A 23 -8.97 3.59 -33.14
CA ARG A 23 -7.70 3.77 -32.41
C ARG A 23 -7.73 2.92 -31.16
N SER A 24 -6.62 2.27 -30.87
CA SER A 24 -6.44 1.53 -29.63
C SER A 24 -5.03 1.75 -29.11
N SER A 25 -4.87 1.87 -27.80
CA SER A 25 -3.55 1.93 -27.21
C SER A 25 -3.49 1.28 -25.83
N TYR A 26 -2.29 0.86 -25.47
CA TYR A 26 -1.96 0.25 -24.21
C TYR A 26 -0.66 0.85 -23.67
N SER A 27 -0.64 1.12 -22.37
CA SER A 27 0.55 1.55 -21.65
C SER A 27 0.62 0.92 -20.28
N MET A 28 1.84 0.66 -19.82
CA MET A 28 2.13 0.24 -18.45
C MET A 28 3.12 1.22 -17.83
N GLY A 29 2.82 1.73 -16.65
CA GLY A 29 3.70 2.55 -15.83
C GLY A 29 4.05 1.85 -14.52
N TYR A 30 5.20 2.20 -13.95
CA TYR A 30 5.58 1.82 -12.60
C TYR A 30 5.52 3.05 -11.71
N ASP A 31 5.15 2.83 -10.46
CA ASP A 31 5.23 3.83 -9.42
C ASP A 31 6.47 3.63 -8.56
N PHE A 32 6.96 4.72 -7.98
CA PHE A 32 7.96 4.67 -6.93
C PHE A 32 7.26 4.92 -5.60
N MET A 33 7.68 4.17 -4.60
CA MET A 33 7.00 4.24 -3.33
C MET A 33 7.59 5.33 -2.43
N SER A 34 6.73 5.98 -1.65
CA SER A 34 7.13 6.96 -0.65
C SER A 34 8.01 6.36 0.44
N GLY A 35 8.97 7.15 0.95
CA GLY A 35 9.83 6.77 2.08
C GLY A 35 9.08 6.40 3.36
N GLU A 36 7.80 6.79 3.48
CA GLU A 36 6.94 6.48 4.62
C GLU A 36 6.86 4.97 4.95
N TYR A 37 6.92 4.09 3.95
CA TYR A 37 6.93 2.65 4.19
C TYR A 37 8.18 2.15 4.94
N HIS A 38 9.24 2.96 4.99
CA HIS A 38 10.42 2.68 5.79
C HIS A 38 10.32 3.27 7.20
N ASN A 39 9.29 4.07 7.53
CA ASN A 39 9.12 4.70 8.84
C ASN A 39 9.06 3.66 9.97
N ILE A 40 8.32 2.56 9.75
CA ILE A 40 8.20 1.50 10.76
C ILE A 40 9.53 0.79 11.05
N ASN A 41 10.40 0.70 10.03
CA ASN A 41 11.74 0.12 10.16
C ASN A 41 12.68 1.12 10.84
N ALA A 42 12.57 2.40 10.52
CA ALA A 42 13.37 3.46 11.11
C ALA A 42 13.06 3.68 12.60
N GLY A 43 11.79 3.51 13.00
CA GLY A 43 11.35 3.62 14.40
C GLY A 43 11.40 2.32 15.20
N ALA A 44 11.89 1.23 14.62
CA ALA A 44 11.98 -0.05 15.31
C ALA A 44 13.08 -0.02 16.39
N PRO A 45 12.90 -0.76 17.51
CA PRO A 45 13.96 -0.95 18.50
C PRO A 45 15.21 -1.60 17.89
N PRO A 46 16.43 -1.34 18.42
CA PRO A 46 16.72 -0.61 19.64
C PRO A 46 16.83 0.91 19.45
N PHE A 47 16.85 1.39 18.21
CA PHE A 47 17.10 2.81 17.90
C PHE A 47 15.84 3.67 17.87
N GLY A 48 14.65 3.06 17.94
CA GLY A 48 13.36 3.73 18.11
C GLY A 48 12.51 3.12 19.23
N ASN A 49 11.42 3.81 19.59
CA ASN A 49 10.54 3.52 20.75
C ASN A 49 9.24 2.84 20.33
N ARG A 50 9.13 2.37 19.09
CA ARG A 50 7.86 1.84 18.60
C ARG A 50 7.57 0.51 19.31
N SER A 51 6.63 0.54 20.25
CA SER A 51 6.15 -0.60 21.02
C SER A 51 4.63 -0.69 20.93
N ILE A 52 4.10 -1.90 20.93
CA ILE A 52 2.65 -2.14 20.89
C ILE A 52 2.28 -2.94 22.14
N ILE A 53 1.61 -2.27 23.08
CA ILE A 53 1.11 -2.87 24.31
C ILE A 53 -0.41 -3.00 24.16
N GLN A 54 -0.91 -4.22 23.97
CA GLN A 54 -2.34 -4.45 23.72
C GLN A 54 -3.17 -4.64 25.00
N ASP A 55 -2.55 -5.04 26.11
CA ASP A 55 -3.21 -5.21 27.41
C ASP A 55 -2.29 -4.72 28.54
N PRO A 56 -2.22 -3.39 28.76
CA PRO A 56 -1.36 -2.82 29.79
C PRO A 56 -1.88 -3.15 31.19
N THR A 57 -1.01 -3.66 32.06
CA THR A 57 -1.37 -3.99 33.46
C THR A 57 -1.78 -2.80 34.31
N GLY A 58 -1.35 -1.58 33.95
CA GLY A 58 -1.81 -0.32 34.56
C GLY A 58 -2.93 0.38 33.78
N LEU A 59 -3.58 -0.31 32.84
CA LEU A 59 -4.64 0.23 31.99
C LEU A 59 -4.19 1.53 31.30
N LEU A 60 -5.04 2.55 31.24
CA LEU A 60 -4.73 3.85 30.63
C LEU A 60 -3.96 4.79 31.55
N ASP A 61 -3.98 4.55 32.86
CA ASP A 61 -3.37 5.44 33.86
C ASP A 61 -1.85 5.22 33.97
N ASP A 62 -1.39 3.97 33.75
CA ASP A 62 0.02 3.60 33.72
C ASP A 62 0.26 2.49 32.68
N PRO A 63 0.28 2.85 31.38
CA PRO A 63 0.36 1.87 30.30
C PRO A 63 1.71 1.12 30.27
N TYR A 64 2.76 1.69 30.88
CA TYR A 64 4.11 1.13 30.83
C TYR A 64 4.49 0.29 32.06
N ARG A 65 3.60 0.20 33.07
CA ARG A 65 3.83 -0.55 34.31
C ARG A 65 4.36 -1.97 34.10
N GLY A 66 3.79 -2.68 33.13
CA GLY A 66 4.11 -4.06 32.82
C GLY A 66 5.38 -4.26 31.99
N VAL A 67 5.98 -3.20 31.46
CA VAL A 67 7.11 -3.25 30.52
C VAL A 67 8.37 -2.57 31.05
N GLY A 68 8.40 -2.16 32.32
CA GLY A 68 9.57 -1.58 32.98
C GLY A 68 9.55 -0.07 33.17
N GLY A 69 8.41 0.59 32.91
CA GLY A 69 8.26 2.04 33.04
C GLY A 69 8.35 2.78 31.70
N ASP A 70 8.17 4.11 31.73
CA ASP A 70 8.17 4.94 30.52
C ASP A 70 9.51 4.80 29.77
N PRO A 71 9.49 4.33 28.51
CA PRO A 71 10.71 4.18 27.71
C PRO A 71 11.32 5.51 27.22
N HIS A 72 10.72 6.66 27.57
CA HIS A 72 11.21 7.99 27.17
C HIS A 72 12.07 8.69 28.22
N PRO A 73 13.08 9.47 27.79
CA PRO A 73 13.56 9.62 26.40
C PRO A 73 14.45 8.44 25.97
N ILE A 74 14.40 8.05 24.70
CA ILE A 74 15.34 7.05 24.18
C ILE A 74 16.71 7.71 24.01
N VAL A 75 17.70 7.19 24.71
CA VAL A 75 19.10 7.54 24.48
C VAL A 75 19.74 6.35 23.76
N THR A 76 20.06 6.53 22.48
CA THR A 76 20.73 5.51 21.69
C THR A 76 22.24 5.59 21.87
N GLY A 77 22.85 4.43 22.12
CA GLY A 77 24.30 4.25 22.31
C GLY A 77 24.74 2.80 22.08
N PRO A 78 26.03 2.48 22.30
CA PRO A 78 26.56 1.13 22.10
C PRO A 78 25.85 0.05 22.92
N ASP A 79 25.29 0.41 24.07
CA ASP A 79 24.65 -0.52 25.02
C ASP A 79 23.12 -0.56 24.90
N THR A 80 22.54 0.00 23.83
CA THR A 80 21.08 0.07 23.67
C THR A 80 20.46 -1.33 23.58
N GLN A 81 19.52 -1.60 24.49
CA GLN A 81 18.84 -2.89 24.57
C GLN A 81 17.55 -2.89 23.73
N TYR A 82 17.12 -4.08 23.30
CA TYR A 82 15.80 -4.26 22.70
C TYR A 82 14.71 -4.16 23.77
N VAL A 83 13.72 -3.29 23.54
CA VAL A 83 12.56 -3.18 24.44
C VAL A 83 11.62 -4.38 24.27
N PRO A 84 11.02 -4.90 25.37
CA PRO A 84 9.91 -5.84 25.28
C PRO A 84 8.75 -5.26 24.44
N PHE A 85 8.06 -6.13 23.69
CA PHE A 85 6.93 -5.72 22.82
C PHE A 85 7.29 -4.70 21.73
N GLY A 86 8.55 -4.70 21.29
CA GLY A 86 9.03 -3.92 20.15
C GLY A 86 8.27 -4.25 18.85
N SER A 87 7.89 -3.21 18.13
CA SER A 87 7.27 -3.33 16.80
C SER A 87 8.36 -3.33 15.74
N PHE A 88 8.48 -4.44 15.02
CA PHE A 88 9.41 -4.58 13.89
C PHE A 88 8.64 -4.57 12.58
N GLY A 89 9.12 -3.76 11.64
CA GLY A 89 8.79 -3.92 10.23
C GLY A 89 9.82 -4.82 9.57
N THR A 90 9.39 -5.49 8.50
CA THR A 90 10.31 -6.07 7.52
C THR A 90 9.80 -5.70 6.14
N MET A 91 10.71 -5.62 5.18
CA MET A 91 10.35 -5.56 3.77
C MET A 91 10.63 -6.91 3.13
N ASP A 92 9.69 -7.36 2.31
CA ASP A 92 9.88 -8.53 1.48
C ASP A 92 11.00 -8.23 0.46
N PRO A 93 12.10 -9.00 0.43
CA PRO A 93 13.18 -8.79 -0.52
C PRO A 93 12.75 -9.00 -1.99
N ASP A 94 11.66 -9.74 -2.23
CA ASP A 94 11.10 -10.01 -3.56
C ASP A 94 10.00 -9.01 -3.94
N ILE A 95 9.84 -7.93 -3.16
CA ILE A 95 8.84 -6.90 -3.42
C ILE A 95 9.12 -6.16 -4.74
N ASN A 96 8.09 -6.03 -5.55
CA ASN A 96 8.18 -5.42 -6.88
C ASN A 96 7.53 -4.04 -6.89
N SER A 97 8.00 -3.13 -7.73
CA SER A 97 7.37 -1.82 -7.90
C SER A 97 5.88 -1.95 -8.25
N PRO A 98 4.99 -1.16 -7.61
CA PRO A 98 3.61 -1.07 -8.03
C PRO A 98 3.53 -0.69 -9.50
N ARG A 99 2.55 -1.23 -10.21
CA ARG A 99 2.37 -0.91 -11.63
C ARG A 99 0.92 -0.59 -11.94
N VAL A 100 0.74 0.28 -12.93
CA VAL A 100 -0.56 0.68 -13.45
C VAL A 100 -0.56 0.40 -14.94
N GLN A 101 -1.59 -0.29 -15.39
CA GLN A 101 -1.83 -0.64 -16.78
C GLN A 101 -3.05 0.14 -17.25
N SER A 102 -2.95 0.79 -18.39
CA SER A 102 -4.07 1.53 -18.99
C SER A 102 -4.25 1.15 -20.44
N TRP A 103 -5.50 1.06 -20.87
CA TRP A 103 -5.88 0.84 -22.25
C TRP A 103 -7.02 1.77 -22.65
N ASN A 104 -7.04 2.17 -23.91
CA ASN A 104 -8.15 2.89 -24.50
C ASN A 104 -8.47 2.35 -25.88
N VAL A 105 -9.75 2.43 -26.24
CA VAL A 105 -10.26 2.13 -27.58
C VAL A 105 -11.21 3.25 -27.97
N THR A 106 -10.98 3.86 -29.12
CA THR A 106 -11.79 4.95 -29.64
C THR A 106 -12.23 4.62 -31.05
N LEU A 107 -13.52 4.70 -31.32
CA LEU A 107 -14.12 4.59 -32.64
C LEU A 107 -14.65 5.96 -33.05
N GLU A 108 -14.20 6.46 -34.19
CA GLU A 108 -14.62 7.73 -34.77
C GLU A 108 -15.26 7.47 -36.13
N GLN A 109 -16.45 8.03 -36.35
CA GLN A 109 -17.18 7.87 -37.59
C GLN A 109 -17.73 9.21 -38.09
N GLN A 110 -17.51 9.52 -39.36
CA GLN A 110 -18.25 10.56 -40.07
C GLN A 110 -19.60 10.01 -40.56
N LEU A 111 -20.68 10.74 -40.27
CA LEU A 111 -22.04 10.47 -40.73
C LEU A 111 -22.45 11.52 -41.77
N GLY A 112 -22.93 11.07 -42.92
CA GLY A 112 -23.28 11.95 -44.04
C GLY A 112 -22.07 12.78 -44.51
N THR A 113 -22.29 14.06 -44.76
CA THR A 113 -21.25 15.00 -45.24
C THR A 113 -20.64 15.88 -44.14
N ASN A 114 -21.29 16.01 -42.98
CA ASN A 114 -20.99 17.08 -42.03
C ASN A 114 -21.10 16.68 -40.55
N TRP A 115 -21.51 15.45 -40.23
CA TRP A 115 -21.64 15.00 -38.86
C TRP A 115 -20.49 14.06 -38.49
N GLY A 116 -20.01 14.15 -37.26
CA GLY A 116 -18.99 13.27 -36.71
C GLY A 116 -19.46 12.73 -35.35
N VAL A 117 -19.21 11.45 -35.11
CA VAL A 117 -19.51 10.78 -33.84
C VAL A 117 -18.25 10.08 -33.37
N SER A 118 -17.98 10.15 -32.06
CA SER A 118 -16.88 9.43 -31.42
C SER A 118 -17.38 8.71 -30.19
N VAL A 119 -16.90 7.48 -30.01
CA VAL A 119 -17.15 6.67 -28.82
C VAL A 119 -15.80 6.18 -28.32
N ALA A 120 -15.51 6.45 -27.05
CA ALA A 120 -14.27 6.03 -26.41
C ALA A 120 -14.57 5.17 -25.18
N TYR A 121 -13.75 4.13 -25.00
CA TYR A 121 -13.69 3.33 -23.80
C TYR A 121 -12.29 3.42 -23.21
N LEU A 122 -12.20 3.72 -21.92
CA LEU A 122 -10.95 3.80 -21.18
C LEU A 122 -11.00 2.83 -20.00
N GLY A 123 -9.94 2.05 -19.84
CA GLY A 123 -9.78 1.11 -18.73
C GLY A 123 -8.42 1.26 -18.07
N SER A 124 -8.37 0.95 -16.78
CA SER A 124 -7.14 0.90 -16.02
C SER A 124 -7.15 -0.25 -15.03
N HIS A 125 -5.98 -0.79 -14.74
CA HIS A 125 -5.76 -1.85 -13.76
C HIS A 125 -4.46 -1.61 -13.02
N SER A 126 -4.53 -1.61 -11.69
CA SER A 126 -3.37 -1.44 -10.81
C SER A 126 -3.12 -2.74 -10.06
N ASP A 127 -1.87 -3.17 -10.02
CA ASP A 127 -1.45 -4.36 -9.29
C ASP A 127 -0.06 -4.20 -8.68
N ARG A 128 0.32 -5.15 -7.82
CA ARG A 128 1.56 -5.09 -7.00
C ARG A 128 1.61 -3.85 -6.10
N LEU A 129 0.43 -3.41 -5.64
CA LEU A 129 0.32 -2.34 -4.66
C LEU A 129 0.95 -2.80 -3.36
N TRP A 130 1.80 -1.95 -2.78
CA TRP A 130 2.41 -2.25 -1.48
C TRP A 130 1.35 -2.03 -0.41
N ALA A 131 1.34 -2.93 0.58
CA ALA A 131 0.46 -2.86 1.73
C ALA A 131 1.21 -3.37 2.94
N GLN A 132 0.94 -2.78 4.10
CA GLN A 132 1.44 -3.30 5.35
C GLN A 132 0.51 -4.42 5.84
N VAL A 133 1.09 -5.57 6.13
CA VAL A 133 0.37 -6.74 6.64
C VAL A 133 0.93 -7.11 8.01
N ALA A 134 0.05 -7.46 8.95
CA ALA A 134 0.45 -7.96 10.25
C ALA A 134 0.95 -9.40 10.13
N LEU A 135 2.27 -9.61 10.19
CA LEU A 135 2.88 -10.96 10.16
C LEU A 135 2.63 -11.75 11.45
N ASN A 136 2.51 -11.05 12.58
CA ASN A 136 2.16 -11.64 13.87
C ASN A 136 0.97 -10.87 14.47
N PRO A 137 -0.26 -11.15 14.03
CA PRO A 137 -1.43 -10.47 14.55
C PRO A 137 -1.67 -10.87 16.01
N GLY A 138 -1.96 -9.87 16.85
CA GLY A 138 -2.45 -10.12 18.21
C GLY A 138 -3.75 -10.91 18.14
N THR A 139 -3.78 -12.10 18.75
CA THR A 139 -5.03 -12.84 18.91
C THR A 139 -5.75 -12.27 20.13
N ALA A 140 -6.94 -11.71 19.92
CA ALA A 140 -7.76 -11.23 21.03
C ALA A 140 -8.15 -12.41 21.90
N SER A 141 -7.56 -12.51 23.09
CA SER A 141 -8.06 -13.41 24.12
C SER A 141 -9.43 -12.89 24.55
N PRO A 142 -10.49 -13.71 24.57
CA PRO A 142 -11.81 -13.24 24.96
C PRO A 142 -11.73 -12.67 26.38
N ILE A 143 -12.07 -11.39 26.51
CA ILE A 143 -12.27 -10.74 27.81
C ILE A 143 -13.23 -11.63 28.60
N ARG A 144 -12.71 -12.34 29.61
CA ARG A 144 -13.57 -12.91 30.65
C ARG A 144 -14.17 -11.73 31.36
N CYS A 145 -15.42 -11.39 31.04
CA CYS A 145 -16.25 -10.60 31.92
C CYS A 145 -16.26 -11.31 33.27
N ALA A 146 -15.46 -10.83 34.22
CA ALA A 146 -15.53 -11.24 35.60
C ALA A 146 -16.91 -10.81 36.09
N ARG A 147 -17.84 -11.76 36.16
CA ARG A 147 -19.17 -11.56 36.70
C ARG A 147 -18.97 -11.23 38.19
N SER A 148 -19.08 -9.96 38.54
CA SER A 148 -19.10 -9.51 39.93
C SER A 148 -20.27 -10.21 40.64
N SER A 149 -19.99 -11.24 41.43
CA SER A 149 -20.94 -11.76 42.39
C SER A 149 -20.95 -10.83 43.59
N ARG A 150 -21.87 -9.86 43.60
CA ARG A 150 -22.25 -9.19 44.84
C ARG A 150 -22.91 -10.21 45.75
N THR A 151 -22.34 -10.39 46.93
CA THR A 151 -23.04 -10.91 48.11
C THR A 151 -23.83 -9.79 48.75
#